data_AF-X7E6Z4-F1
#
_entry.id   AF-X7E6Z4-F1
#
_cell.length_a   1.000
_cell.length_b   1.000
_cell.length_c   1.000
_cell.angle_alpha   90.00
_cell.angle_beta   90.00
_cell.angle_gamma   90.00
#
_symmetry.space_group_name_H-M   'P 1'
#
loop_
_entity.id
_entity.type
_entity.pdbx_description
1 polymer ?
#
loop_
_entity_poly.entity_id
_entity_poly.type
_entity_poly.pdbx_seq_one_letter_code
_entity_poly.pdbx_strand_id
1 'polypeptide(L)'
;MALCLSVSNLTFAECNDFDAKMASDESAEKLMGGKVFKRALILKRHLPSKRKEVASYVYVKADGLYYTVYALINSKCKAEIIKRTNGKH
;
A
#
# COMPACT_ATOMS: atom_id res chain seq x y z
N MET A 1 -6.34 28.06 39.23
CA MET A 1 -5.58 28.19 37.95
C MET A 1 -5.79 26.88 37.19
N ALA A 2 -6.71 26.84 36.23
CA ALA A 2 -7.07 25.61 35.52
C ALA A 2 -6.08 25.38 34.37
N LEU A 3 -5.36 24.26 34.41
CA LEU A 3 -4.40 23.86 33.39
C LEU A 3 -5.16 23.27 32.20
N CYS A 4 -5.41 24.07 31.16
CA CYS A 4 -5.95 23.57 29.89
C CYS A 4 -4.86 22.80 29.13
N LEU A 5 -4.92 21.47 29.18
CA LEU A 5 -4.16 20.58 28.30
C LEU A 5 -4.78 20.62 26.90
N SER A 6 -4.16 21.36 25.98
CA SER A 6 -4.49 21.30 24.56
C SER A 6 -4.03 19.96 23.98
N VAL A 7 -4.99 19.08 23.67
CA VAL A 7 -4.71 17.82 22.97
C VAL A 7 -4.47 18.13 21.50
N SER A 8 -3.21 18.33 21.13
CA SER A 8 -2.79 18.47 19.74
C SER A 8 -3.04 17.15 19.01
N ASN A 9 -4.05 17.10 18.13
CA ASN A 9 -4.26 15.97 17.25
C ASN A 9 -3.01 15.78 16.37
N LEU A 10 -2.31 14.65 16.54
CA LEU A 10 -1.22 14.23 15.66
C LEU A 10 -1.78 13.99 14.26
N THR A 11 -1.77 15.03 13.44
CA THR A 11 -2.10 14.91 12.03
C THR A 11 -0.89 14.37 11.29
N PHE A 12 -0.92 13.09 10.95
CA PHE A 12 0.08 12.53 10.06
C PHE A 12 -0.15 13.07 8.65
N ALA A 13 0.93 13.55 8.04
CA ALA A 13 0.96 13.85 6.61
C ALA A 13 0.58 12.59 5.82
N GLU A 14 0.02 12.78 4.62
CA GLU A 14 -0.22 11.67 3.71
C GLU A 14 1.12 11.03 3.34
N CYS A 15 1.21 9.70 3.36
CA CYS A 15 2.39 8.98 2.87
C CYS A 15 2.65 9.40 1.43
N ASN A 16 3.87 9.79 1.05
CA ASN A 16 4.13 10.25 -0.32
C ASN A 16 3.93 9.10 -1.34
N ASP A 17 3.79 9.43 -2.62
CA ASP A 17 3.51 8.41 -3.65
C ASP A 17 4.65 7.40 -3.83
N PHE A 18 5.89 7.77 -3.54
CA PHE A 18 7.05 6.89 -3.68
C PHE A 18 7.04 5.82 -2.56
N ASP A 19 6.96 6.25 -1.31
CA ASP A 19 6.92 5.36 -0.14
C ASP A 19 5.68 4.47 -0.16
N ALA A 20 4.54 5.01 -0.62
CA ALA A 20 3.31 4.22 -0.75
C ALA A 20 3.46 3.09 -1.77
N LYS A 21 4.14 3.34 -2.90
CA LYS A 21 4.44 2.31 -3.90
C LYS A 21 5.41 1.27 -3.36
N MET A 22 6.47 1.71 -2.69
CA MET A 22 7.47 0.82 -2.08
C MET A 22 6.85 -0.09 -1.01
N ALA A 23 6.06 0.46 -0.09
CA ALA A 23 5.37 -0.32 0.94
C ALA A 23 4.36 -1.32 0.37
N SER A 24 3.68 -0.95 -0.73
CA SER A 24 2.78 -1.85 -1.47
C SER A 24 3.56 -2.99 -2.11
N ASP A 25 4.64 -2.68 -2.82
CA ASP A 25 5.48 -3.65 -3.52
C ASP A 25 6.12 -4.65 -2.55
N GLU A 26 6.69 -4.19 -1.44
CA GLU A 26 7.25 -5.06 -0.39
C GLU A 26 6.20 -6.01 0.20
N SER A 27 5.00 -5.50 0.48
CA SER A 27 3.91 -6.31 1.02
C SER A 27 3.38 -7.31 0.00
N ALA A 28 3.35 -6.93 -1.28
CA ALA A 28 2.93 -7.81 -2.37
C ALA A 28 3.94 -8.94 -2.61
N GLU A 29 5.26 -8.66 -2.61
CA GLU A 29 6.28 -9.72 -2.68
C GLU A 29 6.16 -10.68 -1.51
N LYS A 30 5.98 -10.15 -0.28
CA LYS A 30 5.81 -10.97 0.92
C LYS A 30 4.57 -11.87 0.86
N LEU A 31 3.45 -11.36 0.35
CA LEU A 31 2.22 -12.15 0.21
C LEU A 31 2.38 -13.25 -0.84
N MET A 32 2.98 -12.93 -1.98
CA MET A 32 2.96 -13.81 -3.16
C MET A 32 4.17 -14.76 -3.23
N GLY A 33 5.25 -14.49 -2.49
CA GLY A 33 6.51 -15.23 -2.65
C GLY A 33 7.17 -15.02 -4.02
N GLY A 34 6.78 -13.96 -4.74
CA GLY A 34 7.26 -13.62 -6.09
C GLY A 34 8.11 -12.36 -6.12
N LYS A 35 8.36 -11.85 -7.32
CA LYS A 35 9.11 -10.62 -7.55
C LYS A 35 8.30 -9.59 -8.30
N VAL A 36 8.41 -8.33 -7.87
CA VAL A 36 7.80 -7.21 -8.58
C VAL A 36 8.51 -7.04 -9.93
N PHE A 37 7.74 -7.06 -11.01
CA PHE A 37 8.27 -6.92 -12.38
C PHE A 37 7.94 -5.57 -13.01
N LYS A 38 7.06 -4.79 -12.37
CA LYS A 38 6.62 -3.47 -12.83
C LYS A 38 6.32 -2.59 -11.62
N ARG A 39 6.70 -1.31 -11.70
CA ARG A 39 6.46 -0.31 -10.64
C ARG A 39 4.97 -0.25 -10.26
N ALA A 40 4.70 -0.17 -8.96
CA ALA A 40 3.35 0.05 -8.46
C ALA A 40 2.70 1.36 -8.96
N LEU A 41 1.37 1.34 -9.02
CA LEU A 41 0.53 2.48 -9.42
C LEU A 41 -0.40 2.88 -8.29
N ILE A 42 -0.50 4.20 -8.02
CA ILE A 42 -1.56 4.75 -7.17
C ILE A 42 -2.85 4.73 -7.99
N LEU A 43 -3.86 4.02 -7.52
CA LEU A 43 -5.15 3.93 -8.20
C LEU A 43 -6.15 4.94 -7.64
N LYS A 44 -6.12 5.16 -6.33
CA LYS A 44 -7.10 6.03 -5.66
C LYS A 44 -6.51 6.68 -4.42
N ARG A 45 -6.95 7.91 -4.12
CA ARG A 45 -6.75 8.59 -2.84
C ARG A 45 -8.10 8.69 -2.13
N HIS A 46 -8.20 8.14 -0.92
CA HIS A 46 -9.43 8.09 -0.14
C HIS A 46 -9.51 9.27 0.84
N LEU A 47 -10.39 10.23 0.56
CA LEU A 47 -10.71 11.33 1.47
C LEU A 47 -11.91 10.98 2.36
N PRO A 48 -11.95 11.42 3.64
CA PRO A 48 -10.94 12.24 4.33
C PRO A 48 -9.78 11.43 4.93
N SER A 49 -9.81 10.09 4.84
CA SER A 49 -8.85 9.19 5.53
C SER A 49 -7.38 9.31 5.09
N LYS A 50 -7.10 9.98 3.96
CA LYS A 50 -5.79 10.10 3.31
C LYS A 50 -5.10 8.76 2.99
N ARG A 51 -5.88 7.67 2.90
CA ARG A 51 -5.36 6.36 2.47
C ARG A 51 -5.21 6.31 0.97
N LYS A 52 -4.22 5.56 0.47
CA LYS A 52 -4.03 5.32 -0.98
C LYS A 52 -4.32 3.88 -1.31
N GLU A 53 -5.14 3.63 -2.32
CA GLU A 53 -5.20 2.33 -2.96
C GLU A 53 -4.07 2.24 -3.99
N VAL A 54 -3.22 1.24 -3.85
CA VAL A 54 -2.02 1.02 -4.65
C VAL A 54 -2.06 -0.37 -5.25
N ALA A 55 -1.74 -0.49 -6.53
CA ALA A 55 -1.61 -1.77 -7.23
C ALA A 55 -0.14 -2.10 -7.48
N SER A 56 0.27 -3.29 -7.04
CA SER A 56 1.59 -3.89 -7.22
C SER A 56 1.50 -5.08 -8.16
N TYR A 57 2.56 -5.30 -8.96
CA TYR A 57 2.57 -6.32 -10.02
C TYR A 57 3.66 -7.34 -9.76
N VAL A 58 3.26 -8.56 -9.39
CA VAL A 58 4.17 -9.61 -8.93
C VAL A 58 4.16 -10.80 -9.88
N TYR A 59 5.34 -11.29 -10.23
CA TYR A 59 5.52 -12.53 -10.97
C TYR A 59 6.00 -13.64 -10.00
N VAL A 60 5.30 -14.77 -10.00
CA VAL A 60 5.64 -15.95 -9.19
C VAL A 60 6.23 -17.02 -10.10
N LYS A 61 7.54 -17.22 -10.02
CA LYS A 61 8.29 -18.13 -10.90
C LYS A 61 7.88 -19.60 -10.74
N ALA A 62 7.54 -20.02 -9.51
CA ALA A 62 7.12 -21.40 -9.23
C ALA A 62 5.85 -21.79 -10.00
N ASP A 63 4.93 -20.84 -10.20
CA ASP A 63 3.66 -21.05 -10.87
C ASP A 63 3.67 -20.58 -12.34
N GLY A 64 4.65 -19.75 -12.72
CA GLY A 64 4.67 -19.07 -14.01
C GLY A 64 3.52 -18.08 -14.17
N LEU A 65 3.07 -17.45 -13.08
CA LEU A 65 1.87 -16.60 -13.05
C LEU A 65 2.19 -15.15 -12.64
N TYR A 66 1.47 -14.22 -13.26
CA TYR A 66 1.44 -12.80 -12.97
C TYR A 66 0.21 -12.44 -12.15
N TYR A 67 0.43 -11.64 -11.11
CA TYR A 67 -0.59 -11.20 -10.18
C TYR A 67 -0.59 -9.67 -10.07
N THR A 68 -1.78 -9.10 -9.89
CA THR A 68 -1.93 -7.75 -9.34
C THR A 68 -2.39 -7.83 -7.91
N VAL A 69 -1.65 -7.23 -6.99
CA VAL A 69 -1.99 -7.14 -5.56
C VAL A 69 -2.38 -5.70 -5.27
N TYR A 70 -3.48 -5.52 -4.54
CA TYR A 70 -4.01 -4.21 -4.18
C TYR A 70 -3.87 -4.00 -2.68
N ALA A 71 -3.30 -2.87 -2.28
CA ALA A 71 -3.12 -2.51 -0.88
C ALA A 71 -3.65 -1.11 -0.59
N LEU A 72 -4.16 -0.92 0.63
CA LEU A 72 -4.42 0.38 1.22
C LEU A 72 -3.21 0.84 2.03
N ILE A 73 -2.62 1.96 1.63
CA ILE A 73 -1.50 2.58 2.35
C ILE A 73 -2.04 3.68 3.24
N ASN A 74 -1.73 3.62 4.54
CA ASN A 74 -2.12 4.66 5.50
C ASN A 74 -1.07 5.79 5.60
N SER A 75 -1.37 6.79 6.43
CA SER A 75 -0.48 7.95 6.66
C SER A 75 0.86 7.61 7.32
N LYS A 76 1.04 6.40 7.85
CA LYS A 76 2.31 5.89 8.38
C LYS A 76 3.06 5.02 7.36
N CYS A 77 2.70 5.11 6.08
CA CYS A 77 3.22 4.28 4.99
C CYS A 77 3.11 2.76 5.24
N LYS A 78 2.13 2.32 6.04
CA LYS A 78 1.88 0.89 6.23
C LYS A 78 0.85 0.41 5.22
N ALA A 79 1.15 -0.72 4.59
CA ALA A 79 0.28 -1.38 3.64
C ALA A 79 -0.66 -2.38 4.33
N GLU A 80 -1.93 -2.34 3.94
CA GLU A 80 -2.96 -3.31 4.28
C GLU A 80 -3.44 -3.95 2.98
N ILE A 81 -3.16 -5.23 2.76
CA ILE A 81 -3.58 -5.90 1.53
C ILE A 81 -5.08 -6.12 1.55
N ILE A 82 -5.77 -5.67 0.50
CA ILE A 82 -7.23 -5.77 0.39
C ILE A 82 -7.68 -6.88 -0.55
N LYS A 83 -6.96 -7.12 -1.66
CA LYS A 83 -7.29 -8.14 -2.65
C LYS A 83 -6.11 -8.43 -3.58
N ARG A 84 -6.20 -9.53 -4.33
CA ARG A 84 -5.32 -9.85 -5.46
C ARG A 84 -6.12 -10.45 -6.60
N THR A 85 -5.57 -10.42 -7.82
CA THR A 85 -6.14 -11.14 -8.96
C THR A 85 -5.93 -12.65 -8.84
N ASN A 86 -6.68 -13.41 -9.63
CA ASN A 86 -6.25 -14.75 -10.01
C ASN A 86 -5.04 -14.61 -10.94
N GLY A 87 -4.05 -15.50 -10.77
CA GLY A 87 -2.82 -15.47 -11.56
C GLY A 87 -3.11 -15.66 -13.05
N LYS A 88 -2.35 -15.00 -13.90
CA LYS A 88 -2.44 -15.14 -15.37
C LYS A 88 -1.07 -15.48 -15.95
N HIS A 89 -1.04 -16.24 -17.04
CA HIS A 89 0.18 -16.44 -17.85
C HIS A 89 0.47 -15.22 -18.72
#